data_AF-A0A8S2FIJ7-F1
#
_entry.id   AF-A0A8S2FIJ7-F1
#
_cell.length_a   1.000
_cell.length_b   1.000
_cell.length_c   1.000
_cell.angle_alpha   90.00
_cell.angle_beta   90.00
_cell.angle_gamma   90.00
#
_symmetry.space_group_name_H-M   'P 1'
#
loop_
_entity.id
_entity.type
_entity.pdbx_description
1 polymer ?
#
loop_
_entity_poly.entity_id
_entity_poly.type
_entity_poly.pdbx_seq_one_letter_code
_entity_poly.pdbx_strand_id
1 'polypeptide(L)'
;ISFYKRFKDKFVTFHTKLYDQEFNCVSYIISFESNQGSIEYGDIILFYSYQNQYYVFLKHYQRIDTPLSHFVSIPNEVNATLDDLFPLVTLSNTYSIIALDRVRHKCIRSLFQNVFCLSEVRVDFEHD
;
A
#
# COMPACT_ATOMS: atom_id res chain seq x y z
N ILE A 1 -17.45 -7.85 -18.30
CA ILE A 1 -16.75 -7.56 -17.04
C ILE A 1 -16.61 -8.88 -16.30
N SER A 2 -15.39 -9.40 -16.19
CA SER A 2 -15.14 -10.69 -15.52
C SER A 2 -14.87 -10.42 -14.04
N PHE A 3 -15.87 -10.67 -13.20
CA PHE A 3 -15.72 -10.57 -11.75
C PHE A 3 -15.24 -11.91 -11.18
N TYR A 4 -14.04 -11.94 -10.60
CA TYR A 4 -13.46 -13.15 -10.00
C TYR A 4 -13.89 -13.26 -8.53
N LYS A 5 -15.05 -13.88 -8.29
CA LYS A 5 -15.44 -14.33 -6.93
C LYS A 5 -14.65 -15.60 -6.58
N ARG A 6 -14.05 -15.61 -5.39
CA ARG A 6 -13.42 -16.77 -4.74
C ARG A 6 -14.33 -18.01 -4.81
N PHE A 7 -13.95 -18.99 -5.62
CA PHE A 7 -14.44 -20.37 -5.50
C PHE A 7 -13.24 -21.31 -5.43
N LYS A 8 -13.32 -22.26 -4.50
CA LYS A 8 -12.18 -22.85 -3.78
C LYS A 8 -11.47 -23.99 -4.50
N ASP A 9 -12.01 -24.56 -5.59
CA ASP A 9 -11.61 -25.93 -5.96
C ASP A 9 -11.13 -26.16 -7.39
N LYS A 10 -10.75 -25.11 -8.14
CA LYS A 10 -9.91 -25.24 -9.36
C LYS A 10 -9.63 -23.86 -9.94
N PHE A 11 -8.55 -23.23 -9.51
CA PHE A 11 -8.01 -22.06 -10.19
C PHE A 11 -6.50 -22.20 -10.33
N VAL A 12 -6.03 -21.90 -11.54
CA VAL A 12 -4.69 -21.34 -11.71
C VAL A 12 -4.82 -19.88 -11.29
N THR A 13 -4.64 -19.64 -10.00
CA THR A 13 -4.48 -18.29 -9.46
C THR A 13 -3.14 -17.76 -9.98
N PHE A 14 -3.10 -16.55 -10.55
CA PHE A 14 -1.85 -15.80 -10.57
C PHE A 14 -1.62 -15.23 -9.17
N HIS A 15 -1.33 -16.11 -8.22
CA HIS A 15 -0.50 -15.69 -7.08
C HIS A 15 0.84 -15.34 -7.71
N THR A 16 1.16 -14.05 -7.84
CA THR A 16 2.50 -13.58 -8.22
C THR A 16 3.21 -14.52 -9.21
N LYS A 17 2.63 -14.75 -10.40
CA LYS A 17 3.25 -15.57 -11.46
C LYS A 17 3.93 -14.67 -12.49
N LEU A 18 4.71 -13.72 -12.00
CA LEU A 18 5.62 -12.92 -12.83
C LEU A 18 7.09 -13.12 -12.47
N TYR A 19 7.41 -13.94 -11.46
CA TYR A 19 8.78 -14.27 -11.11
C TYR A 19 8.84 -15.73 -10.66
N ASP A 20 9.54 -16.57 -11.43
CA ASP A 20 9.73 -18.01 -11.19
C ASP A 20 10.67 -18.31 -9.99
N GLN A 21 10.86 -17.36 -9.07
CA GLN A 21 11.67 -17.51 -7.86
C GLN A 21 11.08 -16.73 -6.67
N GLU A 22 11.28 -17.27 -5.46
CA GLU A 22 10.73 -16.75 -4.19
C GLU A 22 11.32 -15.39 -3.82
N PHE A 23 10.69 -14.30 -4.29
CA PHE A 23 10.75 -13.02 -3.59
C PHE A 23 9.56 -12.95 -2.62
N ASN A 24 9.84 -13.18 -1.34
CA ASN A 24 8.93 -13.03 -0.21
C ASN A 24 8.56 -11.55 0.04
N CYS A 25 7.96 -10.87 -0.94
CA CYS A 25 7.45 -9.52 -0.75
C CYS A 25 6.00 -9.60 -0.24
N VAL A 26 5.83 -9.89 1.05
CA VAL A 26 4.54 -9.94 1.76
C VAL A 26 4.08 -8.52 2.15
N SER A 27 4.25 -7.54 1.25
CA SER A 27 3.65 -6.21 1.45
C SER A 27 2.57 -5.98 0.40
N TYR A 28 1.32 -6.08 0.84
CA TYR A 28 0.14 -5.71 0.06
C TYR A 28 -0.09 -4.19 0.08
N ILE A 29 0.83 -3.42 0.66
CA ILE A 29 0.64 -2.00 0.91
C ILE A 29 1.47 -1.20 -0.08
N ILE A 30 0.79 -0.27 -0.73
CA ILE A 30 1.37 0.58 -1.75
C ILE A 30 1.08 2.04 -1.46
N SER A 31 1.95 2.92 -1.97
CA SER A 31 1.57 4.30 -2.23
C SER A 31 1.23 4.50 -3.70
N PHE A 32 0.29 5.40 -3.96
CA PHE A 32 -0.17 5.72 -5.30
C PHE A 32 -0.56 7.19 -5.41
N GLU A 33 -0.49 7.73 -6.62
CA GLU A 33 -0.91 9.11 -6.88
C GLU A 33 -2.42 9.18 -7.09
N SER A 34 -3.10 10.02 -6.32
CA SER A 34 -4.53 10.30 -6.41
C SER A 34 -4.88 11.14 -7.64
N ASN A 35 -6.17 11.27 -7.96
CA ASN A 35 -6.60 12.13 -9.09
C ASN A 35 -6.32 13.61 -8.83
N GLN A 36 -6.02 13.98 -7.59
CA GLN A 36 -5.75 15.34 -7.15
C GLN A 36 -4.24 15.62 -7.02
N GLY A 37 -3.38 14.65 -7.40
CA GLY A 37 -1.92 14.77 -7.31
C GLY A 37 -1.36 14.55 -5.91
N SER A 38 -2.17 14.15 -4.94
CA SER A 38 -1.71 13.76 -3.61
C SER A 38 -1.23 12.31 -3.59
N ILE A 39 -0.28 11.99 -2.71
CA ILE A 39 0.13 10.61 -2.45
C ILE A 39 -0.85 10.01 -1.44
N GLU A 40 -1.43 8.86 -1.81
CA GLU A 40 -2.34 8.08 -0.99
C GLU A 40 -1.79 6.67 -0.76
N TYR A 41 -2.32 5.98 0.24
CA TYR A 41 -1.86 4.66 0.65
C TYR A 41 -2.99 3.64 0.61
N GLY A 42 -2.71 2.43 0.15
CA GLY A 42 -3.72 1.40 -0.04
C GLY A 42 -3.23 0.01 0.28
N ASP A 43 -4.13 -0.82 0.82
CA ASP A 43 -3.96 -2.27 0.97
C ASP A 43 -4.62 -2.98 -0.21
N ILE A 44 -3.81 -3.70 -0.98
CA ILE A 44 -4.21 -4.39 -2.20
C ILE A 44 -5.09 -5.59 -1.85
N ILE A 45 -6.30 -5.60 -2.40
CA ILE A 45 -7.24 -6.71 -2.26
C ILE A 45 -7.12 -7.66 -3.45
N LEU A 46 -7.08 -7.10 -4.67
CA LEU A 46 -7.11 -7.88 -5.90
C LEU A 46 -6.41 -7.14 -7.05
N PHE A 47 -5.61 -7.88 -7.81
CA PHE A 47 -5.14 -7.46 -9.13
C PHE A 47 -6.06 -8.02 -10.22
N TYR A 48 -6.38 -7.23 -11.23
CA TYR A 48 -7.15 -7.71 -12.38
C TYR A 48 -6.78 -6.97 -13.67
N SER A 49 -7.09 -7.57 -14.82
CA SER A 49 -6.92 -6.94 -16.12
C SER A 49 -8.25 -6.75 -16.85
N TYR A 50 -8.35 -5.67 -17.61
CA TYR A 50 -9.51 -5.36 -18.45
C TYR A 50 -9.04 -4.57 -19.67
N GLN A 51 -9.46 -4.99 -20.88
CA GLN A 51 -9.09 -4.34 -22.15
C GLN A 51 -7.58 -4.08 -22.31
N ASN A 52 -6.74 -5.11 -22.02
CA ASN A 52 -5.27 -5.02 -22.05
C ASN A 52 -4.65 -3.99 -21.08
N GLN A 53 -5.40 -3.53 -20.09
CA GLN A 53 -4.89 -2.69 -18.99
C GLN A 53 -4.94 -3.46 -17.67
N TYR A 54 -4.04 -3.11 -16.76
CA TYR A 54 -3.92 -3.73 -15.43
C TYR A 54 -4.39 -2.75 -14.36
N TYR A 55 -5.14 -3.28 -13.40
CA TYR A 55 -5.74 -2.51 -12.32
C TYR A 55 -5.56 -3.20 -10.98
N VAL A 56 -5.67 -2.39 -9.93
CA VAL A 56 -5.62 -2.79 -8.54
C VAL A 56 -6.92 -2.36 -7.87
N PHE A 57 -7.64 -3.30 -7.27
CA PHE A 57 -8.67 -3.00 -6.29
C PHE A 57 -8.04 -2.98 -4.90
N LEU A 58 -8.16 -1.85 -4.21
CA LEU A 58 -7.53 -1.62 -2.92
C LEU A 58 -8.49 -1.00 -1.91
N LYS A 59 -8.14 -1.16 -0.64
CA LYS A 59 -8.75 -0.48 0.51
C LYS A 59 -7.84 0.65 0.96
N HIS A 60 -8.40 1.82 1.19
CA HIS A 60 -7.63 3.02 1.52
C HIS A 60 -7.18 3.03 2.97
N TYR A 61 -5.94 3.48 3.19
CA TYR A 61 -5.50 3.98 4.48
C TYR A 61 -5.88 5.45 4.63
N GLN A 62 -6.31 5.85 5.82
CA GLN A 62 -6.53 7.24 6.18
C GLN A 62 -5.55 7.65 7.27
N ARG A 63 -5.02 8.88 7.17
CA ARG A 63 -4.15 9.47 8.18
C ARG A 63 -4.92 9.70 9.47
N ILE A 64 -4.26 9.47 10.59
CA ILE A 64 -4.74 9.80 11.93
C ILE A 64 -4.23 11.19 12.28
N ASP A 65 -5.07 12.03 12.90
CA ASP A 65 -4.71 13.41 13.26
C ASP A 65 -3.58 13.48 14.30
N THR A 66 -3.43 12.42 15.11
CA THR A 66 -2.35 12.31 16.10
C THR A 66 -1.02 11.96 15.42
N PRO A 67 0.03 12.77 15.57
CA PRO A 67 1.35 12.50 15.01
C PRO A 67 2.13 11.44 15.81
N LEU A 68 3.17 10.85 15.20
CA LEU A 68 4.01 9.85 15.86
C LEU A 68 4.88 10.49 16.96
N SER A 69 5.32 11.73 16.76
CA SER A 69 6.10 12.50 17.74
C SER A 69 5.43 12.62 19.12
N HIS A 70 4.11 12.51 19.22
CA HIS A 70 3.40 12.51 20.51
C HIS A 70 3.66 11.27 21.36
N PHE A 71 4.14 10.19 20.75
CA PHE A 71 4.37 8.90 21.40
C PHE A 71 5.85 8.63 21.71
N VAL A 72 6.76 9.48 21.23
CA VAL A 72 8.21 9.29 21.38
C VAL A 72 8.87 10.54 21.95
N SER A 73 9.77 10.35 22.91
CA SER A 73 10.54 11.47 23.48
C SER A 73 11.80 11.70 22.63
N ILE A 74 11.70 12.56 21.63
CA ILE A 74 12.80 12.95 20.73
C ILE A 74 12.98 14.48 20.73
N PRO A 75 14.13 15.01 20.25
CA PRO A 75 14.32 16.44 20.13
C PRO A 75 13.26 17.11 19.24
N ASN A 76 12.77 18.29 19.63
CA ASN A 76 11.68 18.97 18.92
C ASN A 76 12.02 19.30 17.47
N GLU A 77 13.31 19.46 17.17
CA GLU A 77 13.84 19.78 15.85
C GLU A 77 13.56 18.66 14.83
N VAL A 78 13.36 17.42 15.29
CA VAL A 78 13.11 16.26 14.41
C VAL A 78 11.64 15.83 14.36
N ASN A 79 10.76 16.43 15.16
CA ASN A 79 9.33 16.04 15.20
C ASN A 79 8.67 16.13 13.83
N ALA A 80 8.82 17.26 13.13
CA ALA A 80 8.21 17.48 11.82
C ALA A 80 8.67 16.43 10.80
N THR A 81 9.99 16.18 10.73
CA THR A 81 10.56 15.17 9.83
C THR A 81 10.07 13.77 10.17
N LEU A 82 9.96 13.41 11.45
CA LEU A 82 9.44 12.12 11.87
C LEU A 82 7.97 11.95 11.41
N ASP A 83 7.14 12.96 11.64
CA ASP A 83 5.70 12.91 11.37
C ASP A 83 5.39 12.89 9.86
N ASP A 84 6.27 13.46 9.04
CA ASP A 84 6.21 13.39 7.58
C ASP A 84 6.69 12.04 7.03
N LEU A 85 7.75 11.48 7.59
CA LEU A 85 8.32 10.20 7.14
C LEU A 85 7.52 8.98 7.61
N PHE A 86 6.88 9.07 8.78
CA PHE A 86 6.18 7.97 9.42
C PHE A 86 4.75 8.35 9.82
N PRO A 87 3.87 8.68 8.84
CA PRO A 87 2.50 8.99 9.15
C PRO A 87 1.80 7.80 9.81
N LEU A 88 1.05 8.11 10.87
CA LEU A 88 0.13 7.17 11.48
C LEU A 88 -1.13 7.07 10.64
N VAL A 89 -1.50 5.83 10.31
CA VAL A 89 -2.65 5.54 9.47
C VAL A 89 -3.48 4.39 10.02
N THR A 90 -4.73 4.32 9.57
CA THR A 90 -5.62 3.18 9.81
C THR A 90 -6.36 2.81 8.53
N LEU A 91 -6.81 1.55 8.43
CA LEU A 91 -7.65 1.12 7.32
C LEU A 91 -9.01 1.81 7.40
N SER A 92 -9.35 2.58 6.38
CA SER A 92 -10.68 3.18 6.22
C SER A 92 -11.69 2.17 5.68
N ASN A 93 -12.97 2.52 5.56
CA ASN A 93 -13.95 1.71 4.81
C ASN A 93 -14.10 2.16 3.34
N THR A 94 -13.12 2.90 2.83
CA THR A 94 -13.10 3.41 1.46
C THR A 94 -12.32 2.45 0.56
N TYR A 95 -12.85 2.20 -0.63
CA TYR A 95 -12.27 1.29 -1.61
C TYR A 95 -12.17 1.99 -2.96
N SER A 96 -11.16 1.62 -3.74
CA SER A 96 -11.02 2.16 -5.10
C SER A 96 -10.38 1.16 -6.04
N ILE A 97 -10.58 1.44 -7.31
CA ILE A 97 -9.86 0.82 -8.40
C ILE A 97 -8.90 1.86 -8.95
N ILE A 98 -7.63 1.51 -9.04
CA ILE A 98 -6.61 2.34 -9.70
C ILE A 98 -5.94 1.54 -10.81
N ALA A 99 -5.47 2.23 -11.84
CA ALA A 99 -4.59 1.64 -12.83
C ALA A 99 -3.21 1.36 -12.19
N LEU A 100 -2.56 0.28 -12.63
CA LEU A 100 -1.31 -0.20 -12.03
C LEU A 100 -0.15 0.81 -12.20
N ASP A 101 -0.19 1.63 -13.26
CA ASP A 101 0.79 2.68 -13.55
C ASP A 101 0.80 3.84 -12.55
N ARG A 102 -0.24 3.94 -11.71
CA ARG A 102 -0.33 4.95 -10.65
C ARG A 102 0.34 4.51 -9.35
N VAL A 103 0.69 3.23 -9.23
CA VAL A 103 1.39 2.69 -8.08
C VAL A 103 2.82 3.22 -8.11
N ARG A 104 3.27 3.84 -7.01
CA ARG A 104 4.59 4.48 -6.91
C ARG A 104 5.58 3.59 -6.18
N HIS A 105 5.27 3.24 -4.94
CA HIS A 105 6.20 2.54 -4.07
C HIS A 105 5.50 1.44 -3.28
N LYS A 106 6.29 0.45 -2.85
CA LYS A 106 5.88 -0.50 -1.82
C LYS A 106 6.15 0.12 -0.45
N CYS A 107 5.20 -0.04 0.46
CA CYS A 107 5.33 0.49 1.81
C CYS A 107 5.61 -0.64 2.80
N ILE A 108 6.33 -0.32 3.87
CA ILE A 108 6.48 -1.20 5.03
C ILE A 108 5.49 -0.74 6.09
N ARG A 109 4.75 -1.70 6.65
CA ARG A 109 3.82 -1.48 7.76
C ARG A 109 4.39 -2.00 9.05
N SER A 110 4.44 -1.13 10.05
CA SER A 110 4.73 -1.50 11.44
C SER A 110 3.50 -1.24 12.31
N LEU A 111 3.16 -2.17 13.20
CA LEU A 111 2.08 -2.00 14.17
C LEU A 111 2.65 -1.36 15.44
N PHE A 112 2.07 -0.24 15.86
CA PHE A 112 2.42 0.47 17.10
C PHE A 112 1.14 0.86 17.84
N GLN A 113 0.93 0.40 19.08
CA GLN A 113 -0.24 0.75 19.90
C GLN A 113 -1.61 0.65 19.17
N ASN A 114 -1.83 -0.43 18.40
CA ASN A 114 -3.03 -0.66 17.58
C ASN A 114 -3.22 0.28 16.37
N VAL A 115 -2.26 1.13 16.06
CA VAL A 115 -2.20 1.94 14.84
C VAL A 115 -1.05 1.50 13.95
N PHE A 116 -1.14 1.78 12.65
CA PHE A 116 -0.08 1.42 11.71
C PHE A 116 0.77 2.63 11.38
N CYS A 117 2.09 2.46 11.45
CA CYS A 117 3.04 3.39 10.85
C CYS A 117 3.37 2.88 9.45
N LEU A 118 3.32 3.77 8.45
CA LEU A 118 3.79 3.46 7.11
C LEU A 118 5.10 4.18 6.85
N SER A 119 6.08 3.44 6.33
CA SER A 119 7.28 3.98 5.73
C SER A 119 7.26 3.65 4.26
N GLU A 120 7.43 4.67 3.42
CA GLU A 120 7.70 4.44 2.01
C GLU A 120 9.13 3.93 1.85
N VAL A 121 9.29 2.80 1.19
CA VAL A 121 10.59 2.42 0.66
C VAL A 121 10.54 2.77 -0.81
N ARG A 122 11.31 3.78 -1.22
CA ARG A 122 11.56 4.01 -2.64
C ARG A 122 12.33 2.83 -3.14
N VAL A 123 11.62 1.89 -3.72
CA VAL A 123 12.23 0.78 -4.43
C VAL A 123 12.69 1.32 -5.78
N ASP A 124 13.68 2.22 -5.76
CA ASP A 124 14.28 2.76 -6.98
C ASP A 124 15.13 1.69 -7.70
N PHE A 125 15.20 0.47 -7.16
CA PHE A 125 15.99 -0.66 -7.67
C PHE A 125 15.38 -2.05 -7.34
N GLU A 126 14.12 -2.32 -7.70
CA GLU A 126 13.63 -3.72 -7.87
C GLU A 126 13.78 -4.18 -9.33
N HIS A 127 14.78 -3.61 -10.02
CA HIS A 127 15.44 -4.28 -11.13
C HIS A 127 16.78 -4.79 -10.62
N ASP A 128 16.73 -5.96 -9.98
CA ASP A 128 17.64 -7.07 -10.24
C ASP A 128 16.93 -8.39 -9.86
#